data_AF-A0A924VQL5-F1
#
_entry.id   AF-A0A924VQL5-F1
#
_cell.length_a   1.000
_cell.length_b   1.000
_cell.length_c   1.000
_cell.angle_alpha   90.00
_cell.angle_beta   90.00
_cell.angle_gamma   90.00
#
_symmetry.space_group_name_H-M   'P 1'
#
loop_
_entity.id
_entity.type
_entity.pdbx_description
1 polymer ?
#
loop_
_entity_poly.entity_id
_entity_poly.type
_entity_poly.pdbx_seq_one_letter_code
_entity_poly.pdbx_strand_id
1 'polypeptide(L)'
;MNSPDLWHYLADWERSSDFGFLAQGAEGKPVGAAWARFMAAEDPGYGFVDEGIPELGMGVVSTHRGQAVGRVLLERTIRASADRGFPI
;
A
#
# COMPACT_ATOMS: atom_id res chain seq x y z
N MET A 1 0.18 18.04 -4.49
CA MET A 1 0.08 16.80 -5.31
C MET A 1 -1.31 16.84 -5.92
N ASN A 2 -1.44 17.13 -7.21
CA ASN A 2 -2.74 17.23 -7.89
C ASN A 2 -2.71 16.23 -9.06
N SER A 3 -2.87 14.97 -8.71
CA SER A 3 -2.80 13.82 -9.61
C SER A 3 -4.09 13.03 -9.40
N PRO A 4 -5.18 13.37 -10.12
CA PRO A 4 -6.48 12.71 -9.97
C PRO A 4 -6.38 11.18 -10.09
N ASP A 5 -5.50 10.68 -10.96
CA ASP A 5 -5.29 9.24 -11.17
C ASP A 5 -4.70 8.53 -9.94
N LEU A 6 -4.09 9.27 -9.02
CA LEU A 6 -3.56 8.71 -7.77
C LEU A 6 -4.60 8.74 -6.64
N TRP A 7 -5.73 9.44 -6.84
CA TRP A 7 -6.71 9.66 -5.78
C TRP A 7 -7.44 8.37 -5.39
N HIS A 8 -7.69 7.46 -6.35
CA HIS A 8 -8.37 6.19 -6.11
C HIS A 8 -7.58 5.25 -5.16
N TYR A 9 -6.26 5.45 -5.04
CA TYR A 9 -5.42 4.73 -4.08
C TYR A 9 -5.54 5.23 -2.63
N LEU A 10 -6.09 6.43 -2.41
CA LEU A 10 -6.13 7.10 -1.11
C LEU A 10 -7.53 7.54 -0.68
N ALA A 11 -8.46 7.67 -1.62
CA ALA A 11 -9.83 8.11 -1.35
C ALA A 11 -10.46 7.18 -0.29
N ASP A 12 -11.09 7.81 0.70
CA ASP A 12 -11.79 7.13 1.80
C ASP A 12 -10.93 6.12 2.60
N TRP A 13 -9.61 6.35 2.66
CA TRP A 13 -8.75 5.54 3.52
C TRP A 13 -9.07 5.78 5.01
N GLU A 14 -9.28 4.77 5.85
CA GLU A 14 -9.21 3.31 5.60
C GLU A 14 -10.61 2.70 5.41
N ARG A 15 -10.83 1.95 4.33
CA ARG A 15 -12.04 1.13 4.13
C ARG A 15 -11.95 -0.17 4.93
N SER A 16 -13.06 -0.86 5.15
CA SER A 16 -13.09 -2.07 6.00
C SER A 16 -12.15 -3.20 5.55
N SER A 17 -11.85 -3.29 4.26
CA SER A 17 -10.96 -4.29 3.66
C SER A 17 -9.53 -3.80 3.43
N ASP A 18 -9.29 -2.50 3.58
CA ASP A 18 -7.97 -1.91 3.41
C ASP A 18 -7.05 -2.35 4.57
N PHE A 19 -5.74 -2.42 4.30
CA PHE A 19 -4.73 -2.59 5.35
C PHE A 19 -3.37 -2.08 4.90
N GLY A 20 -2.54 -1.65 5.85
CA GLY A 20 -1.21 -1.14 5.53
C GLY A 20 -0.30 -0.92 6.72
N PHE A 21 0.93 -0.50 6.42
CA PHE A 21 2.00 -0.28 7.38
C PHE A 21 2.73 1.02 7.10
N LEU A 22 3.12 1.71 8.17
CA LEU A 22 4.04 2.85 8.13
C LEU A 22 5.41 2.42 8.65
N ALA A 23 6.46 2.77 7.91
CA ALA A 23 7.81 2.75 8.41
C ALA A 23 8.10 4.09 9.09
N GLN A 24 8.55 4.05 10.34
CA GLN A 24 8.96 5.22 11.10
C GLN A 24 10.49 5.26 11.19
N GLY A 25 11.07 6.41 10.88
CA GLY A 25 12.49 6.70 11.09
C GLY A 25 12.75 7.16 12.53
N ALA A 26 13.90 7.82 12.74
CA ALA A 26 14.21 8.46 14.00
C ALA A 26 13.10 9.44 14.41
N GLU A 27 12.86 9.55 15.72
CA GLU A 27 11.86 10.47 16.30
C GLU A 27 10.41 10.19 15.85
N GLY A 28 10.12 8.99 15.32
CA GLY A 28 8.77 8.58 14.93
C GLY A 28 8.30 9.15 13.59
N LYS A 29 9.17 9.82 12.82
CA LYS A 29 8.79 10.42 11.53
C LYS A 29 8.46 9.34 10.50
N PRO A 30 7.33 9.40 9.79
CA PRO A 30 7.06 8.48 8.67
C PRO A 30 8.08 8.64 7.54
N VAL A 31 8.72 7.54 7.14
CA VAL A 31 9.73 7.48 6.07
C VAL A 31 9.32 6.57 4.92
N GLY A 32 8.26 5.78 5.10
CA GLY A 32 7.66 5.00 4.03
C GLY A 32 6.31 4.42 4.44
N ALA A 33 5.55 3.99 3.45
CA ALA A 33 4.26 3.34 3.63
C ALA A 33 4.10 2.23 2.59
N ALA A 34 3.37 1.19 2.96
CA ALA A 34 2.83 0.22 2.01
C ALA A 34 1.42 -0.17 2.45
N TRP A 35 0.51 -0.30 1.50
CA TRP A 35 -0.88 -0.65 1.74
C TRP A 35 -1.43 -1.50 0.61
N ALA A 36 -2.47 -2.26 0.90
CA ALA A 36 -3.18 -3.09 -0.05
C ALA A 36 -4.66 -2.70 -0.06
N ARG A 37 -5.25 -2.62 -1.25
CA ARG A 37 -6.65 -2.18 -1.45
C ARG A 37 -7.31 -2.95 -2.58
N PHE A 38 -8.55 -3.38 -2.35
CA PHE A 38 -9.41 -3.92 -3.40
C PHE A 38 -10.00 -2.79 -4.24
N MET A 39 -9.92 -2.95 -5.55
CA MET A 39 -10.44 -1.99 -6.52
C MET A 39 -11.63 -2.60 -7.25
N ALA A 40 -12.59 -1.77 -7.63
CA ALA A 40 -13.74 -2.21 -8.41
C ALA A 40 -13.37 -2.31 -9.90
N ALA A 41 -14.00 -3.21 -10.64
CA ALA A 41 -13.74 -3.36 -12.07
C ALA A 41 -14.11 -2.09 -12.88
N GLU A 42 -15.04 -1.28 -12.36
CA GLU A 42 -15.46 0.00 -12.96
C GLU A 42 -14.50 1.17 -12.67
N ASP A 43 -13.64 1.02 -11.65
CA ASP A 43 -12.66 2.02 -11.23
C ASP A 43 -11.31 1.35 -10.87
N PRO A 44 -10.66 0.68 -11.85
CA PRO A 44 -9.46 -0.11 -11.60
C PRO A 44 -8.24 0.78 -11.38
N GLY A 45 -7.32 0.35 -10.53
CA GLY A 45 -5.98 0.93 -10.49
C GLY A 45 -5.09 0.35 -11.59
N TYR A 46 -3.88 0.91 -11.72
CA TYR A 46 -2.83 0.43 -12.62
C TYR A 46 -2.43 -1.03 -12.36
N GLY A 47 -2.58 -1.51 -11.12
CA GLY A 47 -2.22 -2.87 -10.73
C GLY A 47 -3.40 -3.85 -10.79
N PHE A 48 -4.56 -3.43 -11.29
CA PHE A 48 -5.79 -4.21 -11.20
C PHE A 48 -5.66 -5.55 -11.93
N VAL A 49 -6.03 -6.61 -11.23
CA VAL A 49 -6.11 -7.96 -11.79
C VAL A 49 -7.54 -8.47 -11.73
N ASP A 50 -8.17 -8.39 -10.56
CA ASP A 50 -9.54 -8.82 -10.27
C ASP A 50 -10.03 -8.14 -8.99
N GLU A 51 -11.35 -8.01 -8.81
CA GLU A 51 -11.95 -7.39 -7.62
C GLU A 51 -11.67 -8.17 -6.32
N GLY A 52 -11.34 -9.46 -6.43
CA GLY A 52 -10.92 -10.33 -5.33
C GLY A 52 -9.41 -10.31 -5.05
N ILE A 53 -8.63 -9.49 -5.75
CA ILE A 53 -7.17 -9.37 -5.57
C ILE A 53 -6.84 -7.91 -5.21
N PRO A 54 -6.29 -7.63 -4.02
CA PRO A 54 -5.93 -6.28 -3.64
C PRO A 54 -4.69 -5.79 -4.40
N GLU A 55 -4.69 -4.52 -4.80
CA GLU A 55 -3.54 -3.82 -5.35
C GLU A 55 -2.61 -3.33 -4.24
N LEU A 56 -1.30 -3.58 -4.39
CA LEU A 56 -0.26 -3.07 -3.50
C LEU A 56 0.20 -1.66 -3.93
N GLY A 57 -0.05 -0.65 -3.08
CA GLY A 57 0.59 0.65 -3.15
C GLY A 57 1.75 0.76 -2.16
N MET A 58 2.88 1.35 -2.56
CA MET A 58 3.97 1.62 -1.62
C MET A 58 4.86 2.80 -2.03
N GLY A 59 5.49 3.43 -1.05
CA GLY A 59 6.44 4.51 -1.27
C GLY A 59 7.43 4.66 -0.12
N VAL A 60 8.67 5.01 -0.46
CA VAL A 60 9.74 5.36 0.50
C VAL A 60 10.32 6.71 0.13
N VAL A 61 10.43 7.59 1.12
CA VAL A 61 11.04 8.93 0.93
C VAL A 61 12.46 8.77 0.40
N SER A 62 12.87 9.64 -0.52
CA SER A 62 14.14 9.49 -1.26
C SER A 62 15.36 9.32 -0.35
N THR A 63 15.39 10.02 0.78
CA THR A 63 16.48 9.98 1.76
C THR A 63 16.61 8.67 2.53
N HIS A 64 15.61 7.77 2.46
CA HIS A 64 15.59 6.48 3.15
C HIS A 64 15.57 5.28 2.19
N ARG A 65 15.79 5.53 0.89
CA ARG A 65 15.98 4.47 -0.10
C ARG A 65 17.36 3.83 0.06
N GLY A 66 17.52 2.58 -0.38
CA GLY A 66 18.76 1.80 -0.23
C GLY A 66 19.02 1.26 1.19
N GLN A 67 18.10 1.48 2.13
CA GLN A 67 18.23 1.07 3.54
C GLN A 67 17.27 -0.08 3.92
N ALA A 68 16.86 -0.88 2.94
CA ALA A 68 15.90 -2.00 3.09
C ALA A 68 14.49 -1.65 3.64
N VAL A 69 14.15 -0.37 3.86
CA VAL A 69 12.80 0.06 4.31
C VAL A 69 11.69 -0.49 3.43
N GLY A 70 11.85 -0.38 2.10
CA GLY A 70 10.86 -0.90 1.14
C GLY A 70 10.70 -2.41 1.22
N ARG A 71 11.79 -3.15 1.43
CA ARG A 71 11.75 -4.61 1.61
C ARG A 71 10.94 -5.00 2.84
N VAL A 72 11.21 -4.35 3.98
CA VAL A 72 10.49 -4.63 5.22
C VAL A 72 9.00 -4.33 5.08
N LEU A 73 8.66 -3.20 4.47
CA LEU A 73 7.26 -2.84 4.20
C LEU A 73 6.58 -3.88 3.31
N LEU A 74 7.20 -4.28 2.20
CA LEU A 74 6.68 -5.29 1.28
C LEU A 74 6.45 -6.64 1.98
N GLU A 75 7.45 -7.15 2.69
CA GLU A 75 7.35 -8.43 3.42
C GLU A 75 6.23 -8.39 4.47
N ARG A 76 6.02 -7.26 5.14
CA ARG A 76 4.96 -7.09 6.14
C ARG A 76 3.58 -7.04 5.50
N THR A 77 3.43 -6.34 4.38
CA THR A 77 2.15 -6.28 3.66
C THR A 77 1.76 -7.65 3.07
N ILE A 78 2.70 -8.39 2.48
CA ILE A 78 2.44 -9.74 1.96
C ILE A 78 2.00 -10.68 3.07
N ARG A 79 2.70 -10.69 4.21
CA ARG A 79 2.29 -11.51 5.37
C ARG A 79 0.91 -11.14 5.88
N ALA A 80 0.62 -9.84 5.98
CA ALA A 80 -0.70 -9.37 6.42
C ALA A 80 -1.83 -9.77 5.46
N SER A 81 -1.56 -9.83 4.15
CA SER A 81 -2.49 -10.34 3.15
C SER A 81 -2.73 -11.83 3.34
N ALA A 82 -1.66 -12.62 3.50
CA ALA A 82 -1.75 -14.05 3.71
C ALA A 82 -2.52 -14.41 5.00
N ASP A 83 -2.26 -13.68 6.10
CA ASP A 83 -2.97 -13.86 7.37
C ASP A 83 -4.47 -13.56 7.27
N ARG A 84 -4.87 -12.73 6.29
CA ARG A 84 -6.28 -12.41 5.96
C ARG A 84 -6.88 -13.37 4.93
N GLY A 85 -6.09 -14.27 4.35
CA GLY A 85 -6.53 -15.19 3.31
C GLY A 85 -6.64 -14.56 1.91
N PHE A 86 -5.98 -13.43 1.67
CA PHE A 86 -6.01 -12.74 0.38
C PHE A 86 -4.74 -13.01 -0.44
N PRO A 87 -4.87 -13.30 -1.76
CA PRO A 87 -3.73 -13.39 -2.66
C PRO A 87 -3.13 -12.00 -2.88
N ILE A 88 -1.80 -11.86 -2.96
CA ILE A 88 -1.11 -10.62 -3.34
C ILE A 88 0.26 -10.93 -3.97
#